data_AF-A0A1S2K0L3-F1
#
_entry.id   AF-A0A1S2K0L3-F1
#
_cell.length_a   1.000
_cell.length_b   1.000
_cell.length_c   1.000
_cell.angle_alpha   90.00
_cell.angle_beta   90.00
_cell.angle_gamma   90.00
#
_symmetry.space_group_name_H-M   'P 1'
#
loop_
_entity.id
_entity.type
_entity.pdbx_description
1 polymer ?
#
loop_
_entity_poly.entity_id
_entity_poly.type
_entity_poly.pdbx_seq_one_letter_code
_entity_poly.pdbx_strand_id
1 'polypeptide(L)'
;MLALEATPAEIDELDQGQRDALDACVIAAMTLCTPEGDARGRARLLMECHGRYTRSWGVFGKAASFPAFLNQLRSAPVGALLPGPGSWSEIWDVRLLEDDGTATAALTRLIMEASDQAHEVPGLSADLRHLHSVLRALGKLPPGARLARIAAEAVQHAVFRTLQQAGFAAYTEGRGTLVNDPVLGRRALSRYALLTDLGVYTGISPVQQFAGRWAPCPLCKGTTRATPRGHHGAELACEDERHRQRGARFKMESDDGQWRLKPLGEIREIPELRPVEGWVALSYGLWQWITMPGLLEIDLEALAYGAGADVRLWPFGDS
;
A
#
# COMPACT_ATOMS: atom_id res chain seq x y z
N MET A 1 -22.24 4.61 6.55
CA MET A 1 -21.28 5.73 6.62
C MET A 1 -20.28 5.46 5.49
N LEU A 2 -20.39 6.20 4.38
CA LEU A 2 -19.46 6.07 3.25
C LEU A 2 -18.07 6.53 3.75
N ALA A 3 -17.05 5.70 3.59
CA ALA A 3 -15.68 6.12 3.86
C ALA A 3 -15.25 7.02 2.70
N LEU A 4 -15.10 8.31 3.00
CA LEU A 4 -14.66 9.35 2.09
C LEU A 4 -13.26 9.00 1.57
N GLU A 5 -13.09 8.94 0.25
CA GLU A 5 -11.82 8.56 -0.40
C GLU A 5 -11.12 9.82 -0.88
N ALA A 6 -9.99 10.17 -0.26
CA ALA A 6 -9.12 11.20 -0.82
C ALA A 6 -8.52 10.71 -2.16
N THR A 7 -8.92 11.36 -3.25
CA THR A 7 -8.38 11.14 -4.59
C THR A 7 -7.13 11.98 -4.82
N PRO A 8 -6.20 11.56 -5.71
CA PRO A 8 -5.03 12.37 -6.07
C PRO A 8 -5.39 13.77 -6.59
N ALA A 9 -6.56 13.95 -7.22
CA ALA A 9 -7.04 15.23 -7.72
C ALA A 9 -7.34 16.21 -6.57
N GLU A 10 -7.88 15.73 -5.46
CA GLU A 10 -8.17 16.56 -4.28
C GLU A 10 -6.91 17.04 -3.55
N ILE A 11 -5.83 16.28 -3.66
CA ILE A 11 -4.52 16.67 -3.11
C ILE A 11 -3.89 17.80 -3.93
N ASP A 12 -4.19 17.86 -5.23
CA ASP A 12 -3.70 18.92 -6.11
C ASP A 12 -4.40 20.26 -5.83
N GLU A 13 -5.60 20.24 -5.27
CA GLU A 13 -6.36 21.42 -4.83
C GLU A 13 -5.83 22.07 -3.55
N LEU A 14 -5.02 21.35 -2.76
CA LEU A 14 -4.39 21.89 -1.55
C LEU A 14 -3.33 22.93 -1.91
N ASP A 15 -3.22 24.00 -1.11
CA ASP A 15 -2.09 24.91 -1.26
C ASP A 15 -0.77 24.27 -0.78
N GLN A 16 0.36 24.94 -1.01
CA GLN A 16 1.66 24.38 -0.64
C GLN A 16 1.82 24.16 0.87
N GLY A 17 1.31 25.06 1.71
CA GLY A 17 1.37 24.90 3.16
C GLY A 17 0.51 23.72 3.63
N GLN A 18 -0.66 23.55 3.03
CA GLN A 18 -1.53 22.40 3.29
C GLN A 18 -0.88 21.09 2.84
N ARG A 19 -0.25 21.06 1.66
CA ARG A 19 0.50 19.88 1.20
C ARG A 19 1.67 19.52 2.10
N ASP A 20 2.47 20.50 2.52
CA ASP A 20 3.60 20.29 3.44
C ASP A 20 3.12 19.79 4.81
N ALA A 21 1.99 20.31 5.30
CA ALA A 21 1.36 19.84 6.53
C ALA A 21 0.88 18.39 6.39
N LEU A 22 0.21 18.07 5.28
CA LEU A 22 -0.32 16.75 4.99
C LEU A 22 0.80 15.71 4.91
N ASP A 23 1.88 16.00 4.18
CA ASP A 23 3.04 15.12 4.05
C ASP A 23 3.66 14.80 5.41
N ALA A 24 3.87 15.83 6.24
CA ALA A 24 4.36 15.67 7.61
C ALA A 24 3.42 14.81 8.48
N CYS A 25 2.10 14.98 8.36
CA CYS A 25 1.11 14.19 9.09
C CYS A 25 1.10 12.72 8.65
N VAL A 26 1.17 12.48 7.35
CA VAL A 26 1.16 11.15 6.73
C VAL A 26 2.41 10.36 7.15
N ILE A 27 3.59 10.96 7.09
CA ILE A 27 4.84 10.31 7.52
C ILE A 27 4.83 10.05 9.03
N ALA A 28 4.37 11.02 9.83
CA ALA A 28 4.28 10.85 11.27
C ALA A 28 3.30 9.73 11.66
N ALA A 29 2.11 9.70 11.05
CA ALA A 29 1.11 8.66 11.29
C ALA A 29 1.63 7.28 10.89
N MET A 30 2.28 7.16 9.73
CA MET A 30 2.86 5.89 9.30
C MET A 30 4.01 5.44 10.22
N THR A 31 4.83 6.38 10.69
CA THR A 31 5.91 6.10 11.65
C THR A 31 5.36 5.64 13.00
N LEU A 32 4.20 6.16 13.43
CA LEU A 32 3.54 5.74 14.68
C LEU A 32 3.03 4.29 14.63
N CYS A 33 2.48 3.86 13.49
CA CYS A 33 1.92 2.53 13.35
C CYS A 33 2.92 1.48 12.84
N THR A 34 4.12 1.88 12.42
CA THR A 34 5.14 0.95 11.93
C THR A 34 6.00 0.42 13.09
N PRO A 35 6.02 -0.90 13.35
CA PRO A 35 6.82 -1.48 14.43
C PRO A 35 8.33 -1.54 14.10
N GLU A 36 8.69 -1.31 12.85
CA GLU A 36 10.06 -1.45 12.34
C GLU A 36 10.94 -0.24 12.67
N GLY A 37 12.26 -0.44 12.64
CA GLY A 37 13.26 0.57 13.01
C GLY A 37 13.60 0.60 14.51
N ASP A 38 14.67 1.31 14.86
CA ASP A 38 15.02 1.53 16.26
C ASP A 38 14.13 2.64 16.87
N ALA A 39 13.83 2.52 18.17
CA ALA A 39 12.91 3.43 18.85
C ALA A 39 13.39 4.90 18.84
N ARG A 40 14.70 5.12 18.80
CA ARG A 40 15.31 6.45 18.78
C ARG A 40 15.18 7.10 17.40
N GLY A 41 15.33 6.32 16.34
CA GLY A 41 15.11 6.72 14.95
C GLY A 41 13.67 7.11 14.70
N ARG A 42 12.70 6.31 15.18
CA ARG A 42 11.27 6.66 15.11
C ARG A 42 10.96 7.95 15.87
N ALA A 43 11.46 8.09 17.10
CA ALA A 43 11.24 9.30 17.89
C ALA A 43 11.81 10.55 17.19
N ARG A 44 13.01 10.44 16.60
CA ARG A 44 13.64 11.51 15.83
C ARG A 44 12.80 11.90 14.62
N LEU A 45 12.35 10.92 13.82
CA LEU A 45 11.54 11.19 12.65
C LEU A 45 10.21 11.86 13.02
N LEU A 46 9.54 11.42 14.09
CA LEU A 46 8.33 12.07 14.58
C LEU A 46 8.56 13.54 14.97
N MET A 47 9.70 13.85 15.60
CA MET A 47 10.07 15.23 15.92
C MET A 47 10.38 16.06 14.66
N GLU A 48 11.03 15.47 13.66
CA GLU A 48 11.31 16.11 12.37
C GLU A 48 10.01 16.41 11.61
N CYS A 49 9.07 15.46 11.57
CA CYS A 49 7.73 15.66 11.02
C CYS A 49 6.99 16.78 11.75
N HIS A 50 7.03 16.82 13.09
CA HIS A 50 6.41 17.92 13.85
C HIS A 50 7.04 19.28 13.55
N GLY A 51 8.36 19.34 13.31
CA GLY A 51 9.02 20.57 12.88
C GLY A 51 8.55 21.05 11.50
N ARG A 52 8.42 20.12 10.53
CA ARG A 52 7.88 20.41 9.18
C ARG A 52 6.42 20.87 9.26
N TYR A 53 5.60 20.15 10.03
CA TYR A 53 4.23 20.51 10.36
C TYR A 53 4.14 21.91 10.96
N THR A 54 4.94 22.23 11.98
CA THR A 54 4.90 23.56 12.61
C THR A 54 5.26 24.67 11.63
N ARG A 55 6.19 24.41 10.72
CA ARG A 55 6.61 25.36 9.69
C ARG A 55 5.49 25.67 8.69
N SER A 56 4.66 24.68 8.33
CA SER A 56 3.61 24.86 7.33
C SER A 56 2.46 25.76 7.78
N TRP A 57 2.30 25.96 9.10
CA TRP A 57 1.38 26.94 9.68
C TRP A 57 1.89 28.39 9.58
N GLY A 58 3.12 28.59 9.12
CA GLY A 58 3.73 29.90 8.96
C GLY A 58 3.97 30.63 10.29
N VAL A 59 4.36 31.90 10.20
CA VAL A 59 4.77 32.71 11.38
C VAL A 59 3.58 33.10 12.27
N PHE A 60 2.39 33.22 11.68
CA PHE A 60 1.19 33.70 12.36
C PHE A 60 0.19 32.59 12.71
N GLY A 61 0.36 31.39 12.16
CA GLY A 61 -0.47 30.24 12.50
C GLY A 61 -0.07 29.62 13.85
N LYS A 62 -1.04 29.01 14.53
CA LYS A 62 -0.82 28.27 15.77
C LYS A 62 -0.87 26.78 15.49
N ALA A 63 0.29 26.19 15.21
CA ALA A 63 0.41 24.74 15.14
C ALA A 63 0.23 24.10 16.53
N ALA A 64 -0.27 22.86 16.55
CA ALA A 64 -0.38 22.08 17.78
C ALA A 64 1.02 21.82 18.40
N SER A 65 1.07 21.76 19.74
CA SER A 65 2.27 21.28 20.45
C SER A 65 2.55 19.82 20.08
N PHE A 66 3.79 19.35 20.26
CA PHE A 66 4.14 17.97 19.88
C PHE A 66 3.21 16.90 20.48
N PRO A 67 2.86 16.92 21.79
CA PRO A 67 1.90 15.96 22.33
C PRO A 67 0.48 16.09 21.74
N ALA A 68 0.04 17.33 21.48
CA ALA A 68 -1.27 17.57 20.89
C ALA A 68 -1.34 17.11 19.42
N PHE A 69 -0.28 17.34 18.65
CA PHE A 69 -0.11 16.83 17.29
C PHE A 69 -0.21 15.30 17.24
N LEU A 70 0.55 14.59 18.09
CA LEU A 70 0.48 13.13 18.15
C LEU A 70 -0.91 12.62 18.56
N ASN A 71 -1.61 13.33 19.44
CA ASN A 71 -2.97 12.98 19.81
C ASN A 71 -3.95 13.19 18.64
N GLN A 72 -3.85 14.33 17.95
CA GLN A 72 -4.68 14.64 16.80
C GLN A 72 -4.47 13.66 15.65
N LEU A 73 -3.24 13.19 15.38
CA LEU A 73 -3.00 12.14 14.38
C LEU A 73 -3.81 10.86 14.63
N ARG A 74 -4.12 10.55 15.90
CA ARG A 74 -4.87 9.35 16.28
C ARG A 74 -6.38 9.56 16.26
N SER A 75 -6.85 10.74 16.64
CA SER A 75 -8.26 10.96 16.93
C SER A 75 -8.98 11.89 15.96
N ALA A 76 -8.25 12.71 15.21
CA ALA A 76 -8.84 13.78 14.40
C ALA A 76 -8.78 13.43 12.90
N PRO A 77 -9.72 13.97 12.10
CA PRO A 77 -9.62 13.91 10.65
C PRO A 77 -8.52 14.86 10.15
N VAL A 78 -8.03 14.63 8.93
CA VAL A 78 -6.92 15.36 8.30
C VAL A 78 -7.18 16.86 8.30
N GLY A 79 -8.42 17.30 8.09
CA GLY A 79 -8.77 18.70 8.06
C GLY A 79 -8.45 19.45 9.36
N ALA A 80 -8.52 18.79 10.51
CA ALA A 80 -8.16 19.40 11.79
C ALA A 80 -6.63 19.55 11.97
N LEU A 81 -5.84 18.92 11.11
CA LEU A 81 -4.38 18.98 11.11
C LEU A 81 -3.87 20.04 10.11
N LEU A 82 -4.61 20.37 9.06
CA LEU A 82 -4.13 21.26 8.00
C LEU A 82 -4.28 22.76 8.35
N PRO A 83 -3.36 23.62 7.86
CA PRO A 83 -3.50 25.06 8.02
C PRO A 83 -4.59 25.64 7.09
N GLY A 84 -5.20 26.75 7.52
CA GLY A 84 -6.18 27.49 6.72
C GLY A 84 -7.64 27.02 6.87
N PRO A 85 -8.58 27.65 6.15
CA PRO A 85 -9.99 27.29 6.20
C PRO A 85 -10.22 25.92 5.56
N GLY A 86 -11.16 25.16 6.12
CA GLY A 86 -11.58 23.87 5.58
C GLY A 86 -12.05 23.97 4.13
N SER A 87 -11.59 23.04 3.29
CA SER A 87 -12.17 22.80 1.97
C SER A 87 -13.42 21.92 2.11
N TRP A 88 -14.24 21.93 1.06
CA TRP A 88 -15.35 20.98 0.89
C TRP A 88 -14.87 19.62 0.34
N SER A 89 -13.55 19.45 0.13
CA SER A 89 -12.97 18.19 -0.33
C SER A 89 -13.08 17.10 0.72
N GLU A 90 -13.33 15.87 0.26
CA GLU A 90 -13.48 14.67 1.07
C GLU A 90 -12.21 14.34 1.87
N ILE A 91 -11.04 14.82 1.43
CA ILE A 91 -9.77 14.65 2.16
C ILE A 91 -9.79 15.26 3.56
N TRP A 92 -10.62 16.28 3.82
CA TRP A 92 -10.69 16.94 5.12
C TRP A 92 -11.28 16.05 6.21
N ASP A 93 -12.12 15.09 5.83
CA ASP A 93 -12.80 14.17 6.75
C ASP A 93 -12.07 12.82 6.91
N VAL A 94 -11.02 12.58 6.11
CA VAL A 94 -10.22 11.36 6.17
C VAL A 94 -9.50 11.24 7.50
N ARG A 95 -9.57 10.06 8.14
CA ARG A 95 -8.70 9.71 9.27
C ARG A 95 -7.45 8.96 8.80
N LEU A 96 -6.31 9.29 9.38
CA LEU A 96 -5.05 8.62 9.08
C LEU A 96 -4.87 7.32 9.88
N LEU A 97 -5.34 7.29 11.12
CA LEU A 97 -5.24 6.13 12.01
C LEU A 97 -6.63 5.66 12.44
N GLU A 98 -6.77 4.34 12.56
CA GLU A 98 -7.90 3.67 13.21
C GLU A 98 -7.85 3.89 14.73
N ASP A 99 -8.94 3.58 15.44
CA ASP A 99 -9.03 3.75 16.90
C ASP A 99 -8.03 2.91 17.69
N ASP A 100 -7.55 1.80 17.11
CA ASP A 100 -6.50 0.95 17.67
C ASP A 100 -5.07 1.42 17.34
N GLY A 101 -4.93 2.55 16.65
CA GLY A 101 -3.66 3.14 16.25
C GLY A 101 -3.03 2.50 15.00
N THR A 102 -3.72 1.61 14.31
CA THR A 102 -3.25 1.09 13.01
C THR A 102 -3.50 2.07 11.88
N ALA A 103 -2.73 1.92 10.78
CA ALA A 103 -2.93 2.73 9.59
C ALA A 103 -4.29 2.46 8.94
N THR A 104 -4.98 3.52 8.52
CA THR A 104 -6.12 3.38 7.62
C THR A 104 -5.65 3.06 6.20
N ALA A 105 -6.57 2.56 5.35
CA ALA A 105 -6.30 2.41 3.92
C ALA A 105 -5.97 3.77 3.27
N ALA A 106 -6.64 4.84 3.70
CA ALA A 106 -6.37 6.19 3.23
C ALA A 106 -4.95 6.66 3.57
N LEU A 107 -4.45 6.41 4.79
CA LEU A 107 -3.06 6.70 5.13
C LEU A 107 -2.08 5.93 4.25
N THR A 108 -2.35 4.66 3.97
CA THR A 108 -1.49 3.81 3.14
C THR A 108 -1.47 4.29 1.68
N ARG A 109 -2.61 4.76 1.20
CA ARG A 109 -2.70 5.39 -0.11
C ARG A 109 -1.97 6.74 -0.15
N LEU A 110 -2.19 7.60 0.84
CA LEU A 110 -1.56 8.92 0.91
C LEU A 110 -0.02 8.81 1.00
N ILE A 111 0.51 7.88 1.79
CA ILE A 111 1.96 7.67 1.86
C ILE A 111 2.53 7.19 0.51
N MET A 112 1.75 6.46 -0.30
CA MET A 112 2.19 5.94 -1.60
C MET A 112 1.96 6.90 -2.78
N GLU A 113 0.88 7.66 -2.76
CA GLU A 113 0.43 8.46 -3.90
C GLU A 113 0.69 9.95 -3.73
N ALA A 114 0.83 10.43 -2.49
CA ALA A 114 0.90 11.86 -2.18
C ALA A 114 2.20 12.28 -1.49
N SER A 115 2.84 11.39 -0.74
CA SER A 115 4.01 11.74 0.06
C SER A 115 5.30 11.73 -0.76
N ASP A 116 6.02 12.86 -0.74
CA ASP A 116 7.35 12.99 -1.35
C ASP A 116 8.45 12.35 -0.48
N GLN A 117 8.16 12.16 0.81
CA GLN A 117 9.11 11.71 1.82
C GLN A 117 8.74 10.34 2.43
N ALA A 118 7.89 9.57 1.74
CA ALA A 118 7.52 8.20 2.11
C ALA A 118 8.71 7.27 2.39
N HIS A 119 9.84 7.51 1.72
CA HIS A 119 11.09 6.77 1.88
C HIS A 119 11.77 6.96 3.25
N GLU A 120 11.38 7.99 4.02
CA GLU A 120 11.91 8.24 5.37
C GLU A 120 11.30 7.31 6.43
N VAL A 121 10.11 6.75 6.17
CA VAL A 121 9.42 5.83 7.09
C VAL A 121 10.25 4.54 7.23
N PRO A 122 10.65 4.15 8.46
CA PRO A 122 11.31 2.87 8.71
C PRO A 122 10.43 1.71 8.25
N GLY A 123 10.99 0.67 7.63
CA GLY A 123 10.19 -0.48 7.16
C GLY A 123 9.67 -0.33 5.73
N LEU A 124 9.10 0.83 5.39
CA LEU A 124 8.75 1.19 4.01
C LEU A 124 9.97 1.37 3.09
N SER A 125 11.15 1.57 3.70
CA SER A 125 12.32 2.05 2.98
C SER A 125 13.18 0.98 2.30
N ALA A 126 12.98 -0.31 2.54
CA ALA A 126 13.73 -1.35 1.82
C ALA A 126 13.35 -1.35 0.32
N ASP A 127 12.04 -1.23 0.06
CA ASP A 127 11.49 -1.24 -1.30
C ASP A 127 11.71 0.11 -2.00
N LEU A 128 11.60 1.24 -1.29
CA LEU A 128 11.74 2.59 -1.87
C LEU A 128 13.20 3.07 -2.02
N ARG A 129 14.14 2.72 -1.12
CA ARG A 129 15.55 3.18 -1.25
C ARG A 129 16.31 2.46 -2.36
N HIS A 130 16.09 1.16 -2.54
CA HIS A 130 16.69 0.43 -3.65
C HIS A 130 16.21 1.02 -4.99
N LEU A 131 14.92 1.31 -5.07
CA LEU A 131 14.29 1.94 -6.22
C LEU A 131 14.78 3.35 -6.51
N HIS A 132 14.82 4.20 -5.48
CA HIS A 132 15.28 5.58 -5.60
C HIS A 132 16.76 5.61 -6.00
N SER A 133 17.58 4.69 -5.49
CA SER A 133 18.99 4.53 -5.88
C SER A 133 19.13 4.07 -7.33
N VAL A 134 18.32 3.12 -7.80
CA VAL A 134 18.32 2.64 -9.19
C VAL A 134 17.86 3.74 -10.15
N LEU A 135 16.77 4.44 -9.86
CA LEU A 135 16.22 5.49 -10.71
C LEU A 135 17.10 6.75 -10.76
N ARG A 136 17.78 7.06 -9.64
CA ARG A 136 18.79 8.14 -9.58
C ARG A 136 20.06 7.77 -10.33
N ALA A 137 20.56 6.54 -10.20
CA ALA A 137 21.73 6.06 -10.94
C ALA A 137 21.51 6.06 -12.46
N LEU A 138 20.27 5.92 -12.92
CA LEU A 138 19.89 5.97 -14.32
C LEU A 138 19.60 7.38 -14.86
N GLY A 139 19.61 8.42 -14.01
CA GLY A 139 19.41 9.82 -14.42
C GLY A 139 18.00 10.15 -14.93
N LYS A 140 16.97 9.43 -14.47
CA LYS A 140 15.62 9.45 -15.05
C LYS A 140 14.55 10.14 -14.19
N LEU A 141 14.91 10.84 -13.10
CA LEU A 141 13.93 11.50 -12.25
C LEU A 141 13.70 12.97 -12.66
N PRO A 142 12.48 13.36 -13.06
CA PRO A 142 12.13 14.77 -13.23
C PRO A 142 12.15 15.53 -11.88
N PRO A 143 12.42 16.85 -11.88
CA PRO A 143 12.22 17.68 -10.69
C PRO A 143 10.73 17.77 -10.32
N GLY A 144 10.37 17.58 -9.04
CA GLY A 144 8.97 17.63 -8.57
C GLY A 144 8.21 16.28 -8.63
N ALA A 145 8.94 15.19 -8.81
CA ALA A 145 8.43 13.83 -8.88
C ALA A 145 7.97 13.27 -7.51
N ARG A 146 6.66 13.01 -7.34
CA ARG A 146 6.10 12.29 -6.19
C ARG A 146 6.65 10.87 -6.10
N LEU A 147 7.61 10.69 -5.20
CA LEU A 147 8.62 9.62 -5.27
C LEU A 147 8.03 8.21 -5.25
N ALA A 148 6.96 7.96 -4.49
CA ALA A 148 6.35 6.63 -4.32
C ALA A 148 5.41 6.22 -5.49
N ARG A 149 4.72 7.19 -6.10
CA ARG A 149 3.94 6.97 -7.33
C ARG A 149 4.86 6.78 -8.53
N ILE A 150 5.86 7.65 -8.70
CA ILE A 150 6.84 7.52 -9.78
C ILE A 150 7.72 6.29 -9.58
N ALA A 151 8.00 5.91 -8.35
CA ALA A 151 8.57 4.61 -8.01
C ALA A 151 7.72 3.46 -8.55
N ALA A 152 6.44 3.40 -8.20
CA ALA A 152 5.58 2.30 -8.60
C ALA A 152 5.33 2.27 -10.11
N GLU A 153 5.04 3.41 -10.73
CA GLU A 153 4.89 3.55 -12.20
C GLU A 153 6.22 3.23 -12.91
N ALA A 154 7.37 3.67 -12.41
CA ALA A 154 8.67 3.35 -13.00
C ALA A 154 9.05 1.88 -12.82
N VAL A 155 8.64 1.23 -11.72
CA VAL A 155 8.82 -0.22 -11.54
C VAL A 155 7.90 -0.98 -12.47
N GLN A 156 6.63 -0.60 -12.58
CA GLN A 156 5.72 -1.18 -13.55
C GLN A 156 6.30 -1.09 -14.96
N HIS A 157 6.74 0.10 -15.38
CA HIS A 157 7.38 0.29 -16.68
C HIS A 157 8.69 -0.49 -16.82
N ALA A 158 9.53 -0.58 -15.77
CA ALA A 158 10.76 -1.35 -15.80
C ALA A 158 10.48 -2.84 -15.93
N VAL A 159 9.55 -3.38 -15.15
CA VAL A 159 9.10 -4.77 -15.17
C VAL A 159 8.55 -5.11 -16.55
N PHE A 160 7.62 -4.32 -17.08
CA PHE A 160 7.05 -4.59 -18.39
C PHE A 160 8.05 -4.41 -19.54
N ARG A 161 8.94 -3.42 -19.47
CA ARG A 161 10.01 -3.28 -20.47
C ARG A 161 10.95 -4.48 -20.45
N THR A 162 11.38 -4.92 -19.28
CA THR A 162 12.26 -6.08 -19.13
C THR A 162 11.57 -7.36 -19.64
N LEU A 163 10.29 -7.54 -19.30
CA LEU A 163 9.47 -8.64 -19.81
C LEU A 163 9.31 -8.60 -21.34
N GLN A 164 9.03 -7.42 -21.92
CA GLN A 164 8.96 -7.24 -23.37
C GLN A 164 10.30 -7.54 -24.06
N GLN A 165 11.42 -7.09 -23.47
CA GLN A 165 12.77 -7.36 -23.98
C GLN A 165 13.14 -8.84 -23.95
N ALA A 166 12.62 -9.60 -22.97
CA ALA A 166 12.77 -11.05 -22.89
C ALA A 166 11.93 -11.81 -23.93
N GLY A 167 11.04 -11.12 -24.65
CA GLY A 167 10.22 -11.67 -25.71
C GLY A 167 8.76 -11.90 -25.30
N PHE A 168 7.91 -12.09 -26.32
CA PHE A 168 6.45 -12.12 -26.13
C PHE A 168 5.97 -13.20 -25.15
N ALA A 169 6.52 -14.42 -25.24
CA ALA A 169 6.16 -15.50 -24.34
C ALA A 169 6.50 -15.19 -22.87
N ALA A 170 7.68 -14.61 -22.62
CA ALA A 170 8.09 -14.19 -21.28
C ALA A 170 7.20 -13.05 -20.74
N TYR A 171 6.78 -12.13 -21.60
CA TYR A 171 5.83 -11.08 -21.22
C TYR A 171 4.47 -11.63 -20.81
N THR A 172 3.88 -12.51 -21.61
CA THR A 172 2.58 -13.14 -21.30
C THR A 172 2.66 -13.94 -20.00
N GLU A 173 3.68 -14.79 -19.85
CA GLU A 173 3.89 -15.59 -18.63
C GLU A 173 4.14 -14.71 -17.40
N GLY A 174 4.99 -13.69 -17.53
CA GLY A 174 5.32 -12.78 -16.45
C GLY A 174 4.11 -11.95 -16.00
N ARG A 175 3.37 -11.33 -16.93
CA ARG A 175 2.14 -10.59 -16.61
C ARG A 175 1.10 -11.51 -15.97
N GLY A 176 0.87 -12.68 -16.56
CA GLY A 176 -0.02 -13.69 -16.01
C GLY A 176 0.36 -14.09 -14.59
N THR A 177 1.65 -14.26 -14.30
CA THR A 177 2.15 -14.59 -12.95
C THR A 177 1.93 -13.44 -11.96
N LEU A 178 2.23 -12.19 -12.34
CA LEU A 178 2.04 -11.02 -11.46
C LEU A 178 0.56 -10.80 -11.10
N VAL A 179 -0.36 -11.16 -11.99
CA VAL A 179 -1.80 -11.03 -11.75
C VAL A 179 -2.36 -12.23 -11.00
N ASN A 180 -2.02 -13.46 -11.42
CA ASN A 180 -2.62 -14.67 -10.87
C ASN A 180 -2.00 -15.11 -9.54
N ASP A 181 -0.73 -14.77 -9.32
CA ASP A 181 0.06 -15.23 -8.18
C ASP A 181 0.72 -14.06 -7.42
N PRO A 182 -0.03 -13.05 -6.97
CA PRO A 182 0.55 -11.90 -6.25
C PRO A 182 1.20 -12.28 -4.92
N VAL A 183 1.04 -13.53 -4.46
CA VAL A 183 1.75 -14.10 -3.32
C VAL A 183 2.25 -15.49 -3.71
N LEU A 184 3.55 -15.74 -3.52
CA LEU A 184 4.22 -16.99 -3.88
C LEU A 184 4.97 -17.59 -2.69
N GLY A 185 5.11 -18.90 -2.69
CA GLY A 185 6.10 -19.56 -1.84
C GLY A 185 7.52 -19.22 -2.32
N ARG A 186 8.45 -18.99 -1.40
CA ARG A 186 9.87 -18.68 -1.72
C ARG A 186 10.52 -19.73 -2.62
N ARG A 187 10.14 -21.01 -2.47
CA ARG A 187 10.60 -22.10 -3.35
C ARG A 187 9.99 -22.04 -4.76
N ALA A 188 8.79 -21.51 -4.90
CA ALA A 188 8.15 -21.33 -6.20
C ALA A 188 8.77 -20.15 -6.96
N LEU A 189 9.24 -19.13 -6.24
CA LEU A 189 9.86 -17.93 -6.81
C LEU A 189 11.07 -18.26 -7.70
N SER A 190 11.87 -19.29 -7.35
CA SER A 190 13.03 -19.69 -8.16
C SER A 190 12.67 -20.19 -9.57
N ARG A 191 11.40 -20.49 -9.84
CA ARG A 191 10.92 -20.84 -11.19
C ARG A 191 10.73 -19.61 -12.07
N TYR A 192 10.70 -18.41 -11.47
CA TYR A 192 10.50 -17.13 -12.15
C TYR A 192 11.77 -16.28 -12.01
N ALA A 193 12.86 -16.73 -12.63
CA ALA A 193 14.17 -16.08 -12.53
C ALA A 193 14.11 -14.59 -12.86
N LEU A 194 13.42 -14.22 -13.96
CA LEU A 194 13.29 -12.83 -14.39
C LEU A 194 12.56 -11.95 -13.37
N LEU A 195 11.48 -12.44 -12.76
CA LEU A 195 10.75 -11.71 -11.72
C LEU A 195 11.55 -11.62 -10.42
N THR A 196 12.35 -12.65 -10.12
CA THR A 196 13.26 -12.68 -8.97
C THR A 196 14.35 -11.62 -9.11
N ASP A 197 14.98 -11.54 -10.28
CA ASP A 197 16.04 -10.58 -10.58
C ASP A 197 15.53 -9.13 -10.54
N LEU A 198 14.27 -8.93 -10.92
CA LEU A 198 13.59 -7.64 -10.83
C LEU A 198 13.17 -7.26 -9.40
N GLY A 199 13.26 -8.18 -8.43
CA GLY A 199 12.90 -7.92 -7.03
C GLY A 199 11.42 -7.59 -6.82
N VAL A 200 10.52 -8.06 -7.69
CA VAL A 200 9.10 -7.70 -7.64
C VAL A 200 8.36 -8.30 -6.44
N TYR A 201 8.86 -9.44 -5.94
CA TYR A 201 8.35 -10.11 -4.75
C TYR A 201 9.22 -9.79 -3.53
N THR A 202 8.58 -9.26 -2.49
CA THR A 202 9.22 -8.90 -1.22
C THR A 202 8.62 -9.72 -0.08
N GLY A 203 9.15 -9.56 1.14
CA GLY A 203 8.56 -10.19 2.33
C GLY A 203 7.15 -9.64 2.58
N ILE A 204 6.26 -10.47 3.12
CA ILE A 204 4.92 -10.01 3.52
C ILE A 204 5.07 -8.94 4.59
N SER A 205 4.44 -7.78 4.38
CA SER A 205 4.55 -6.63 5.26
C SER A 205 4.02 -6.94 6.67
N PRO A 206 4.58 -6.36 7.75
CA PRO A 206 4.03 -6.50 9.10
C PRO A 206 2.54 -6.13 9.22
N VAL A 207 2.07 -5.15 8.43
CA VAL A 207 0.66 -4.74 8.44
C VAL A 207 -0.28 -5.74 7.76
N GLN A 208 0.27 -6.75 7.07
CA GLN A 208 -0.45 -7.80 6.34
C GLN A 208 -0.41 -9.15 7.08
N GLN A 209 0.07 -9.14 8.33
CA GLN A 209 0.19 -10.35 9.13
C GLN A 209 -0.21 -10.09 10.58
N PHE A 210 -0.71 -11.14 11.23
CA PHE A 210 -1.01 -11.13 12.65
C PHE A 210 -0.62 -12.47 13.26
N ALA A 211 0.04 -12.45 14.41
CA ALA A 211 0.58 -13.66 15.06
C ALA A 211 1.41 -14.56 14.11
N GLY A 212 2.20 -13.95 13.21
CA GLY A 212 3.03 -14.66 12.22
C GLY A 212 2.23 -15.36 11.11
N ARG A 213 0.94 -15.02 10.96
CA ARG A 213 0.02 -15.59 9.97
C ARG A 213 -0.47 -14.51 9.02
N TRP A 214 -0.81 -14.91 7.81
CA TRP A 214 -1.45 -14.07 6.80
C TRP A 214 -2.53 -14.89 6.07
N ALA A 215 -3.40 -14.21 5.32
CA ALA A 215 -4.38 -14.87 4.45
C ALA A 215 -4.53 -14.11 3.12
N PRO A 216 -4.68 -14.83 1.99
CA PRO A 216 -4.96 -14.20 0.72
C PRO A 216 -6.41 -13.68 0.66
N CYS A 217 -6.62 -12.60 -0.10
CA CYS A 217 -7.94 -12.18 -0.50
C CYS A 217 -8.51 -13.19 -1.51
N PRO A 218 -9.74 -13.70 -1.36
CA PRO A 218 -10.34 -14.64 -2.32
C PRO A 218 -10.53 -14.04 -3.72
N LEU A 219 -10.61 -12.72 -3.84
CA LEU A 219 -10.89 -12.04 -5.11
C LEU A 219 -9.62 -11.70 -5.91
N CYS A 220 -8.59 -11.14 -5.25
CA CYS A 220 -7.33 -10.78 -5.94
C CYS A 220 -6.16 -11.70 -5.63
N LYS A 221 -6.30 -12.67 -4.70
CA LYS A 221 -5.23 -13.53 -4.17
C LYS A 221 -4.08 -12.80 -3.45
N GLY A 222 -4.07 -11.46 -3.45
CA GLY A 222 -3.12 -10.63 -2.71
C GLY A 222 -3.29 -10.76 -1.20
N THR A 223 -2.31 -10.29 -0.43
CA THR A 223 -2.36 -10.33 1.04
C THR A 223 -3.48 -9.44 1.60
N THR A 224 -4.12 -9.88 2.68
CA THR A 224 -5.04 -9.05 3.44
C THR A 224 -4.30 -8.22 4.51
N ARG A 225 -4.74 -6.98 4.74
CA ARG A 225 -4.33 -6.18 5.90
C ARG A 225 -4.84 -6.83 7.17
N ALA A 226 -4.02 -6.86 8.21
CA ALA A 226 -4.40 -7.32 9.53
C ALA A 226 -4.50 -6.15 10.52
N THR A 227 -5.71 -5.92 11.02
CA THR A 227 -6.03 -4.88 12.02
C THR A 227 -6.31 -5.56 13.36
N PRO A 228 -5.43 -5.44 14.38
CA PRO A 228 -5.61 -6.09 15.68
C PRO A 228 -6.93 -5.71 16.37
N ARG A 229 -7.65 -6.69 16.89
CA ARG A 229 -8.87 -6.53 17.69
C ARG A 229 -8.65 -7.19 19.05
N GLY A 230 -7.75 -6.59 19.84
CA GLY A 230 -7.28 -7.13 21.12
C GLY A 230 -6.14 -8.16 20.99
N HIS A 231 -5.82 -8.85 22.08
CA HIS A 231 -4.66 -9.78 22.13
C HIS A 231 -4.89 -11.11 21.40
N HIS A 232 -6.15 -11.53 21.23
CA HIS A 232 -6.52 -12.85 20.68
C HIS A 232 -7.37 -12.74 19.41
N GLY A 233 -7.36 -11.58 18.75
CA GLY A 233 -8.13 -11.38 17.54
C GLY A 233 -7.57 -10.29 16.65
N ALA A 234 -7.88 -10.40 15.36
CA ALA A 234 -7.63 -9.39 14.36
C ALA A 234 -8.77 -9.40 13.34
N GLU A 235 -8.95 -8.30 12.62
CA GLU A 235 -9.73 -8.26 11.40
C GLU A 235 -8.76 -8.32 10.21
N LEU A 236 -9.02 -9.23 9.28
CA LEU A 236 -8.30 -9.32 8.02
C LEU A 236 -9.18 -8.75 6.91
N ALA A 237 -8.69 -7.79 6.13
CA ALA A 237 -9.44 -7.21 5.03
C ALA A 237 -8.57 -7.00 3.79
N CYS A 238 -9.14 -7.14 2.60
CA CYS A 238 -8.45 -6.72 1.38
C CYS A 238 -8.15 -5.21 1.43
N GLU A 239 -7.02 -4.78 0.87
CA GLU A 239 -6.69 -3.34 0.79
C GLU A 239 -7.54 -2.61 -0.27
N ASP A 240 -8.05 -3.32 -1.28
CA ASP A 240 -8.95 -2.76 -2.28
C ASP A 240 -10.37 -2.65 -1.71
N GLU A 241 -10.91 -1.43 -1.72
CA GLU A 241 -12.21 -1.14 -1.12
C GLU A 241 -13.35 -1.90 -1.81
N ARG A 242 -13.31 -2.06 -3.13
CA ARG A 242 -14.35 -2.79 -3.88
C ARG A 242 -14.37 -4.25 -3.44
N HIS A 243 -13.20 -4.84 -3.18
CA HIS A 243 -13.09 -6.19 -2.63
C HIS A 243 -13.60 -6.27 -1.19
N ARG A 244 -13.33 -5.27 -0.34
CA ARG A 244 -13.91 -5.19 1.00
C ARG A 244 -15.43 -5.09 0.98
N GLN A 245 -15.99 -4.23 0.13
CA GLN A 245 -17.44 -4.03 -0.02
C GLN A 245 -18.13 -5.31 -0.49
N ARG A 246 -17.46 -6.08 -1.37
CA ARG A 246 -17.94 -7.40 -1.80
C ARG A 246 -17.80 -8.49 -0.73
N GLY A 247 -17.19 -8.19 0.40
CA GLY A 247 -17.12 -9.07 1.56
C GLY A 247 -15.77 -9.75 1.79
N ALA A 248 -14.67 -9.29 1.18
CA ALA A 248 -13.31 -9.77 1.47
C ALA A 248 -12.80 -9.23 2.82
N ARG A 249 -13.54 -9.56 3.89
CA ARG A 249 -13.30 -9.18 5.28
C ARG A 249 -13.54 -10.39 6.16
N PHE A 250 -12.63 -10.65 7.09
CA PHE A 250 -12.63 -11.83 7.94
C PHE A 250 -12.25 -11.45 9.36
N LYS A 251 -12.91 -12.07 10.34
CA LYS A 251 -12.50 -12.03 11.73
C LYS A 251 -11.53 -13.18 11.96
N MET A 252 -10.33 -12.87 12.41
CA MET A 252 -9.34 -13.81 12.90
C MET A 252 -9.46 -13.90 14.42
N GLU A 253 -9.67 -15.10 14.94
CA GLU A 253 -9.78 -15.37 16.38
C GLU A 253 -8.89 -16.56 16.75
N SER A 254 -8.36 -16.55 17.97
CA SER A 254 -7.69 -17.71 18.55
C SER A 254 -8.59 -18.41 19.56
N ASP A 255 -8.71 -19.72 19.43
CA ASP A 255 -9.30 -20.62 20.42
C ASP A 255 -8.22 -21.65 20.81
N ASP A 256 -7.79 -21.63 22.08
CA ASP A 256 -6.69 -22.47 22.60
C ASP A 256 -5.39 -22.45 21.74
N GLY A 257 -5.03 -21.29 21.19
CA GLY A 257 -3.83 -21.12 20.36
C GLY A 257 -4.01 -21.54 18.89
N GLN A 258 -5.19 -22.05 18.51
CA GLN A 258 -5.55 -22.30 17.10
C GLN A 258 -6.23 -21.07 16.51
N TRP A 259 -5.64 -20.53 15.44
CA TRP A 259 -6.19 -19.38 14.72
C TRP A 259 -7.18 -19.82 13.64
N ARG A 260 -8.36 -19.17 13.61
CA ARG A 260 -9.42 -19.44 12.62
C ARG A 260 -9.95 -18.15 12.04
N LEU A 261 -10.40 -18.21 10.78
CA LEU A 261 -11.10 -17.11 10.11
C LEU A 261 -12.61 -17.36 10.10
N LYS A 262 -13.36 -16.30 10.35
CA LYS A 262 -14.81 -16.24 10.16
C LYS A 262 -15.11 -15.10 9.18
N PRO A 263 -15.93 -15.31 8.13
CA PRO A 263 -16.26 -14.24 7.20
C PRO A 263 -17.07 -13.15 7.93
N LEU A 264 -16.80 -11.89 7.61
CA LEU A 264 -17.55 -10.72 8.07
C LEU A 264 -18.44 -10.13 6.96
N GLY A 265 -18.30 -10.60 5.72
CA GLY A 265 -19.09 -10.19 4.56
C GLY A 265 -19.74 -11.36 3.84
N GLU A 266 -20.18 -11.10 2.61
CA GLU A 266 -20.96 -12.06 1.81
C GLU A 266 -20.12 -13.18 1.17
N ILE A 267 -18.80 -13.01 1.08
CA ILE A 267 -17.91 -14.02 0.52
C ILE A 267 -17.86 -15.23 1.46
N ARG A 268 -18.28 -16.38 0.93
CA ARG A 268 -18.29 -17.67 1.65
C ARG A 268 -16.97 -18.42 1.56
N GLU A 269 -16.14 -18.10 0.58
CA GLU A 269 -14.80 -18.67 0.48
C GLU A 269 -13.92 -18.09 1.59
N ILE A 270 -13.64 -18.93 2.59
CA ILE A 270 -12.78 -18.58 3.71
C ILE A 270 -11.35 -18.92 3.30
N PRO A 271 -10.46 -17.93 3.15
CA PRO A 271 -9.09 -18.20 2.75
C PRO A 271 -8.35 -18.96 3.85
N GLU A 272 -7.35 -19.73 3.46
CA GLU A 272 -6.50 -20.46 4.38
C GLU A 272 -5.55 -19.50 5.12
N LEU A 273 -5.49 -19.61 6.46
CA LEU A 273 -4.49 -18.93 7.28
C LEU A 273 -3.13 -19.62 7.14
N ARG A 274 -2.18 -18.92 6.53
CA ARG A 274 -0.85 -19.45 6.22
C ARG A 274 0.22 -18.82 7.12
N PRO A 275 1.30 -19.55 7.44
CA PRO A 275 2.46 -18.93 8.08
C PRO A 275 3.09 -17.91 7.13
N VAL A 276 3.65 -16.83 7.67
CA VAL A 276 4.39 -15.82 6.88
C VAL A 276 5.73 -16.38 6.42
N GLU A 277 6.35 -17.23 7.25
CA GLU A 277 7.61 -17.89 6.90
C GLU A 277 7.47 -18.72 5.62
N GLY A 278 8.42 -18.55 4.71
CA GLY A 278 8.42 -19.25 3.43
C GLY A 278 7.58 -18.61 2.33
N TRP A 279 6.93 -17.47 2.58
CA TRP A 279 6.14 -16.73 1.59
C TRP A 279 6.74 -15.37 1.24
N VAL A 280 6.40 -14.89 0.05
CA VAL A 280 6.71 -13.56 -0.48
C VAL A 280 5.49 -13.02 -1.22
N ALA A 281 5.28 -11.72 -1.21
CA ALA A 281 4.18 -11.04 -1.87
C ALA A 281 4.71 -9.97 -2.81
N LEU A 282 3.94 -9.62 -3.83
CA LEU A 282 4.21 -8.40 -4.58
C LEU A 282 4.19 -7.20 -3.65
N SER A 283 5.07 -6.24 -3.91
CA SER A 283 5.00 -4.95 -3.24
C SER A 283 3.62 -4.34 -3.45
N TYR A 284 3.14 -3.58 -2.46
CA TYR A 284 1.79 -2.98 -2.52
C TYR A 284 1.57 -2.19 -3.81
N GLY A 285 2.58 -1.41 -4.25
CA GLY A 285 2.52 -0.68 -5.51
C GLY A 285 2.32 -1.61 -6.71
N LEU A 286 3.08 -2.69 -6.85
CA LEU A 286 2.91 -3.61 -7.97
C LEU A 286 1.58 -4.35 -7.92
N TRP A 287 1.13 -4.74 -6.72
CA TRP A 287 -0.20 -5.32 -6.57
C TRP A 287 -1.30 -4.33 -7.00
N GLN A 288 -1.22 -3.07 -6.57
CA GLN A 288 -2.23 -2.05 -6.88
C GLN A 288 -2.24 -1.69 -8.38
N TRP A 289 -1.08 -1.62 -9.02
CA TRP A 289 -0.95 -1.10 -10.39
C TRP A 289 -0.85 -2.18 -11.48
N ILE A 290 -0.48 -3.41 -11.12
CA ILE A 290 -0.40 -4.55 -12.06
C ILE A 290 -1.51 -5.56 -11.77
N THR A 291 -1.55 -6.09 -10.55
CA THR A 291 -2.49 -7.16 -10.21
C THR A 291 -3.93 -6.68 -10.33
N MET A 292 -4.30 -5.60 -9.64
CA MET A 292 -5.69 -5.16 -9.56
C MET A 292 -6.33 -4.80 -10.92
N PRO A 293 -5.68 -4.01 -11.80
CA PRO A 293 -6.20 -3.78 -13.15
C PRO A 293 -6.16 -5.05 -14.00
N GLY A 294 -5.11 -5.87 -13.85
CA GLY A 294 -4.90 -7.08 -14.63
C GLY A 294 -5.91 -8.21 -14.36
N LEU A 295 -6.59 -8.22 -13.20
CA LEU A 295 -7.61 -9.24 -12.90
C LEU A 295 -8.68 -9.32 -14.00
N LEU A 296 -9.19 -8.16 -14.42
CA LEU A 296 -10.20 -8.11 -15.48
C LEU A 296 -9.63 -8.55 -16.83
N GLU A 297 -8.37 -8.23 -17.11
CA GLU A 297 -7.71 -8.60 -18.36
C GLU A 297 -7.55 -10.13 -18.46
N ILE A 298 -7.11 -10.77 -17.38
CA ILE A 298 -6.95 -12.23 -17.32
C ILE A 298 -8.31 -12.94 -17.36
N ASP A 299 -9.32 -12.41 -16.67
CA ASP A 299 -10.67 -12.96 -16.73
C ASP A 299 -11.24 -12.87 -18.16
N LEU A 300 -11.03 -11.73 -18.83
CA LEU A 300 -11.45 -11.54 -20.22
C LEU A 300 -10.68 -12.46 -21.17
N GLU A 301 -9.38 -12.63 -20.97
CA GLU A 301 -8.55 -13.55 -21.73
C GLU A 301 -9.07 -14.98 -21.61
N ALA A 302 -9.32 -15.45 -20.39
CA ALA A 302 -9.84 -16.79 -20.14
C ALA A 302 -11.22 -17.02 -20.79
N LEU A 303 -12.12 -16.03 -20.72
CA LEU A 303 -13.42 -16.08 -21.37
C LEU A 303 -13.32 -16.13 -22.90
N ALA A 304 -12.49 -15.28 -23.49
CA ALA A 304 -12.31 -15.21 -24.94
C ALA A 304 -11.61 -16.47 -25.47
N TYR A 305 -10.62 -17.01 -24.75
CA TYR A 305 -10.01 -18.29 -25.07
C TYR A 305 -11.03 -19.44 -24.99
N GLY A 306 -11.86 -19.46 -23.96
CA GLY A 306 -12.97 -20.42 -23.82
C GLY A 306 -14.01 -20.34 -24.95
N ALA A 307 -14.15 -19.17 -25.58
CA ALA A 307 -14.98 -18.96 -26.76
C ALA A 307 -14.28 -19.32 -28.09
N GLY A 308 -13.04 -19.82 -28.05
CA GLY A 308 -12.27 -20.23 -29.22
C GLY A 308 -11.51 -19.11 -29.94
N ALA A 309 -11.33 -17.95 -29.28
CA ALA A 309 -10.52 -16.86 -29.84
C ALA A 309 -9.01 -17.13 -29.65
N ASP A 310 -8.18 -16.66 -30.60
CA ASP A 310 -6.74 -16.49 -30.38
C ASP A 310 -6.54 -15.18 -29.60
N VAL A 311 -6.26 -15.29 -28.31
CA VAL A 311 -6.08 -14.16 -27.40
C VAL A 311 -4.60 -13.96 -27.11
N ARG A 312 -4.17 -12.70 -27.14
CA ARG A 312 -2.79 -12.30 -26.86
C ARG A 312 -2.81 -11.09 -25.93
N LEU A 313 -2.22 -11.21 -24.74
CA LEU A 313 -1.97 -10.08 -23.86
C LEU A 313 -1.06 -9.09 -24.60
N TRP A 314 -1.62 -7.98 -25.06
CA TRP A 314 -0.95 -7.07 -25.98
C TRP A 314 -0.18 -5.98 -25.21
N PRO A 315 1.13 -5.80 -25.46
CA PRO A 315 1.97 -4.89 -24.69
C PRO A 315 1.80 -3.39 -25.03
N PHE A 316 1.08 -3.04 -26.09
CA PHE A 316 0.96 -1.64 -26.52
C PHE A 316 -0.07 -0.90 -25.66
N GLY A 317 0.45 -0.05 -24.77
CA GLY A 317 -0.29 0.72 -23.77
C GLY A 317 0.51 0.87 -22.46
N ASP A 318 1.44 -0.05 -22.19
CA ASP A 318 2.31 -0.09 -21.00
C ASP A 318 3.67 0.64 -21.20
N SER A 319 3.78 1.48 -22.23
CA SER A 319 5.03 2.17 -22.63
C SER A 319 5.07 3.63 -22.20
#